data_AF-A0A1H6HWH9-F1
#
_entry.id   AF-A0A1H6HWH9-F1
#
_cell.length_a   1.000
_cell.length_b   1.000
_cell.length_c   1.000
_cell.angle_alpha   90.00
_cell.angle_beta   90.00
_cell.angle_gamma   90.00
#
_symmetry.space_group_name_H-M   'P 1'
#
loop_
_entity.id
_entity.type
_entity.pdbx_description
1 polymer ?
#
loop_
_entity_poly.entity_id
_entity_poly.type
_entity_poly.pdbx_seq_one_letter_code
_entity_poly.pdbx_strand_id
1 'polypeptide(L)'
;MKTFLLSLLVMISINCFGQNLESKTFIFDYQISYTIKNEKRIIDKSVLINSEDSSYYMLLSKIDNEILAEVILVKDKRKNVFVLNQKNDNFDFRYSTKINNYSGHSHYYSMNILDNGTVELLQFRNKKKTKLEESQVLTFTTLEKPLFFAYIYAIYNVQDVMGINFSYSENIIVKEANVDCGNGSTAKITLKEVKKINLKL
;
A
#
# COMPACT_ATOMS: atom_id res chain seq x y z
N MET A 1 -50.92 25.20 -17.94
CA MET A 1 -49.47 25.25 -18.20
C MET A 1 -48.59 25.19 -16.94
N LYS A 2 -48.95 25.81 -15.81
CA LYS A 2 -48.09 25.83 -14.60
C LYS A 2 -47.95 24.47 -13.87
N THR A 3 -48.94 23.60 -13.94
CA THR A 3 -48.93 22.27 -13.29
C THR A 3 -48.06 21.22 -14.00
N PHE A 4 -47.84 21.38 -15.31
CA PHE A 4 -47.03 20.46 -16.11
C PHE A 4 -45.53 20.68 -15.90
N LEU A 5 -45.12 21.93 -15.63
CA LEU A 5 -43.74 22.28 -15.31
C LEU A 5 -43.30 21.75 -13.93
N LEU A 6 -44.22 21.77 -12.96
CA LEU A 6 -43.94 21.29 -11.59
C LEU A 6 -43.74 19.76 -11.56
N SER A 7 -44.53 19.02 -12.33
CA SER A 7 -44.42 17.56 -12.42
C SER A 7 -43.18 17.11 -13.20
N LEU A 8 -42.77 17.85 -14.24
CA LEU A 8 -41.52 17.61 -14.95
C LEU A 8 -40.28 17.86 -14.06
N LEU A 9 -40.31 18.91 -13.23
CA LEU A 9 -39.24 19.22 -12.28
C LEU A 9 -39.07 18.15 -11.19
N VAL A 10 -40.17 17.54 -10.72
CA VAL A 10 -40.13 16.43 -9.75
C VAL A 10 -39.60 15.13 -10.38
N MET A 11 -39.90 14.86 -11.65
CA MET A 11 -39.32 13.69 -12.33
C MET A 11 -37.82 13.85 -12.65
N ILE A 12 -37.36 15.07 -12.93
CA ILE A 12 -35.93 15.33 -13.12
C ILE A 12 -35.17 15.23 -11.78
N SER A 13 -35.76 15.70 -10.68
CA SER A 13 -35.10 15.61 -9.37
C SER A 13 -34.96 14.17 -8.87
N ILE A 14 -35.94 13.29 -9.12
CA ILE A 14 -35.85 11.88 -8.69
C ILE A 14 -34.76 11.12 -9.49
N ASN A 15 -34.49 11.49 -10.75
CA ASN A 15 -33.43 10.85 -11.55
C ASN A 15 -32.02 11.42 -11.30
N CYS A 16 -31.90 12.66 -10.80
CA CYS A 16 -30.59 13.26 -10.53
C CYS A 16 -29.98 12.87 -9.17
N PHE A 17 -30.78 12.37 -8.21
CA PHE A 17 -30.28 11.91 -6.91
C PHE A 17 -30.11 10.39 -6.80
N GLY A 18 -30.50 9.63 -7.83
CA GLY A 18 -30.16 8.22 -7.99
C GLY A 18 -28.73 8.03 -8.51
N GLN A 19 -27.74 8.66 -7.87
CA GLN A 19 -26.36 8.23 -8.08
C GLN A 19 -26.26 6.81 -7.53
N ASN A 20 -26.31 5.83 -8.43
CA ASN A 20 -25.82 4.49 -8.16
C ASN A 20 -24.43 4.67 -7.52
N LEU A 21 -24.32 4.43 -6.21
CA LEU A 21 -23.04 4.17 -5.59
C LEU A 21 -22.49 2.96 -6.32
N GLU A 22 -21.62 3.18 -7.30
CA GLU A 22 -20.95 2.10 -8.01
C GLU A 22 -20.28 1.24 -6.94
N SER A 23 -20.78 0.01 -6.81
CA SER A 23 -20.15 -0.98 -5.95
C SER A 23 -18.77 -1.25 -6.52
N LYS A 24 -17.73 -0.76 -5.83
CA LYS A 24 -16.36 -0.98 -6.24
C LYS A 24 -15.89 -2.30 -5.65
N THR A 25 -15.60 -3.26 -6.52
CA THR A 25 -15.00 -4.53 -6.13
C THR A 25 -13.47 -4.43 -6.14
N PHE A 26 -12.83 -4.95 -5.09
CA PHE A 26 -11.38 -5.12 -5.00
C PHE A 26 -11.03 -6.60 -5.11
N ILE A 27 -10.00 -6.92 -5.90
CA ILE A 27 -9.53 -8.29 -6.11
C ILE A 27 -8.06 -8.34 -5.70
N PHE A 28 -7.69 -9.34 -4.91
CA PHE A 28 -6.31 -9.58 -4.51
C PHE A 28 -5.93 -11.02 -4.82
N ASP A 29 -4.78 -11.20 -5.46
CA ASP A 29 -4.26 -12.50 -5.90
C ASP A 29 -2.97 -12.92 -5.17
N TYR A 30 -2.32 -11.99 -4.47
CA TYR A 30 -1.17 -12.26 -3.62
C TYR A 30 -1.28 -11.61 -2.24
N GLN A 31 -0.83 -12.35 -1.23
CA GLN A 31 -0.46 -11.84 0.08
C GLN A 31 1.06 -11.98 0.24
N ILE A 32 1.73 -10.89 0.60
CA ILE A 32 3.18 -10.86 0.83
C ILE A 32 3.44 -10.36 2.23
N SER A 33 4.19 -11.13 3.00
CA SER A 33 4.46 -10.83 4.41
C SER A 33 5.95 -10.61 4.64
N TYR A 34 6.27 -9.55 5.37
CA TYR A 34 7.63 -9.18 5.75
C TYR A 34 7.76 -9.07 7.26
N THR A 35 8.95 -9.40 7.77
CA THR A 35 9.34 -9.15 9.16
C THR A 35 10.39 -8.04 9.19
N ILE A 36 10.14 -7.01 9.98
CA ILE A 36 11.04 -5.89 10.25
C ILE A 36 11.61 -6.09 11.65
N LYS A 37 12.92 -6.26 11.76
CA LYS A 37 13.62 -6.45 13.03
C LYS A 37 14.63 -5.33 13.24
N ASN A 38 14.55 -4.67 14.39
CA ASN A 38 15.60 -3.79 14.89
C ASN A 38 15.95 -4.17 16.32
N GLU A 39 16.84 -3.42 16.97
CA GLU A 39 17.29 -3.71 18.34
C GLU A 39 16.15 -3.73 19.37
N LYS A 40 15.07 -2.99 19.14
CA LYS A 40 14.01 -2.73 20.13
C LYS A 40 12.74 -3.54 19.87
N ARG A 41 12.47 -3.93 18.62
CA ARG A 41 11.19 -4.54 18.23
C ARG A 41 11.30 -5.41 16.99
N ILE A 42 10.37 -6.35 16.89
CA ILE A 42 10.04 -7.12 15.70
C ILE A 42 8.62 -6.74 15.28
N ILE A 43 8.43 -6.37 14.03
CA ILE A 43 7.13 -6.02 13.46
C ILE A 43 6.90 -6.88 12.22
N ASP A 44 5.78 -7.60 12.19
CA ASP A 44 5.30 -8.28 10.99
C ASP A 44 4.33 -7.36 10.25
N LYS A 45 4.50 -7.26 8.93
CA LYS A 45 3.58 -6.54 8.03
C LYS A 45 3.15 -7.44 6.89
N SER A 46 1.90 -7.33 6.47
CA SER A 46 1.38 -8.04 5.30
C SER A 46 0.71 -7.07 4.34
N VAL A 47 0.96 -7.26 3.05
CA VAL A 47 0.33 -6.49 1.98
C VAL A 47 -0.39 -7.46 1.05
N LEU A 48 -1.64 -7.17 0.74
CA LEU A 48 -2.40 -7.85 -0.29
C LEU A 48 -2.40 -6.96 -1.53
N ILE A 49 -2.05 -7.55 -2.67
CA ILE A 49 -1.98 -6.83 -3.94
C ILE A 49 -2.82 -7.54 -5.00
N ASN A 50 -3.23 -6.75 -5.99
CA ASN A 50 -3.58 -7.24 -7.29
C ASN A 50 -2.36 -7.11 -8.19
N SER A 51 -1.79 -8.22 -8.63
CA SER A 51 -0.60 -8.18 -9.49
C SER A 51 -0.87 -7.64 -10.91
N GLU A 52 -2.13 -7.61 -11.35
CA GLU A 52 -2.55 -7.06 -12.65
C GLU A 52 -2.96 -5.58 -12.55
N ASP A 53 -3.29 -5.09 -11.34
CA ASP A 53 -3.70 -3.70 -11.11
C ASP A 53 -3.04 -3.10 -9.88
N SER A 54 -1.95 -2.36 -10.10
CA SER A 54 -1.22 -1.65 -9.05
C SER A 54 -1.90 -0.34 -8.60
N SER A 55 -3.11 -0.03 -9.07
CA SER A 55 -3.83 1.19 -8.68
C SER A 55 -4.37 1.14 -7.25
N TYR A 56 -4.40 -0.05 -6.63
CA TYR A 56 -4.75 -0.24 -5.24
C TYR A 56 -4.00 -1.40 -4.59
N TYR A 57 -3.95 -1.38 -3.27
CA TYR A 57 -3.47 -2.49 -2.45
C TYR A 57 -4.14 -2.44 -1.08
N MET A 58 -4.02 -3.51 -0.30
CA MET A 58 -4.48 -3.55 1.08
C MET A 58 -3.31 -3.81 2.02
N LEU A 59 -3.15 -2.95 3.01
CA LEU A 59 -2.20 -3.14 4.11
C LEU A 59 -2.92 -3.80 5.29
N LEU A 60 -2.38 -4.89 5.81
CA LEU A 60 -2.84 -5.50 7.05
C LEU A 60 -1.86 -5.18 8.18
N SER A 61 -2.38 -4.59 9.25
CA SER A 61 -1.63 -4.29 10.46
C SER A 61 -2.32 -4.91 11.67
N LYS A 62 -1.58 -5.72 12.43
CA LYS A 62 -2.06 -6.21 13.73
C LYS A 62 -1.81 -5.14 14.79
N ILE A 63 -2.88 -4.66 15.42
CA ILE A 63 -2.81 -3.75 16.55
C ILE A 63 -3.57 -4.41 17.70
N ASP A 64 -2.84 -4.72 18.77
CA ASP A 64 -3.34 -5.52 19.89
C ASP A 64 -3.92 -6.87 19.42
N ASN A 65 -5.23 -7.07 19.58
CA ASN A 65 -5.95 -8.28 19.16
C ASN A 65 -6.77 -8.10 17.86
N GLU A 66 -6.74 -6.92 17.25
CA GLU A 66 -7.48 -6.63 16.01
C GLU A 66 -6.53 -6.54 14.81
N ILE A 67 -7.04 -6.92 13.63
CA ILE A 67 -6.34 -6.70 12.36
C ILE A 67 -7.04 -5.53 11.67
N LEU A 68 -6.30 -4.44 11.48
CA LEU A 68 -6.74 -3.33 10.64
C LEU A 68 -6.35 -3.61 9.19
N ALA A 69 -7.34 -3.50 8.29
CA ALA A 69 -7.16 -3.64 6.87
C ALA A 69 -7.37 -2.27 6.20
N GLU A 70 -6.33 -1.74 5.57
CA GLU A 70 -6.39 -0.44 4.90
C GLU A 70 -6.30 -0.63 3.39
N VAL A 71 -7.41 -0.46 2.67
CA VAL A 71 -7.40 -0.43 1.20
C VAL A 71 -6.97 0.96 0.75
N ILE A 72 -5.83 1.03 0.07
CA ILE A 72 -5.24 2.27 -0.41
C ILE A 72 -5.45 2.35 -1.92
N LEU A 73 -6.06 3.45 -2.36
CA LEU A 73 -6.27 3.79 -3.77
C LEU A 73 -5.19 4.77 -4.18
N VAL A 74 -4.16 4.28 -4.89
CA VAL A 74 -2.95 5.03 -5.23
C VAL A 74 -3.29 6.24 -6.11
N LYS A 75 -4.06 6.03 -7.18
CA LYS A 75 -4.44 7.08 -8.13
C LYS A 75 -5.29 8.18 -7.49
N ASP A 76 -6.23 7.79 -6.63
CA ASP A 76 -7.18 8.72 -6.03
C ASP A 76 -6.64 9.37 -4.75
N LYS A 77 -5.47 8.95 -4.27
CA LYS A 77 -4.89 9.34 -2.97
C LYS A 77 -5.87 9.16 -1.80
N ARG A 78 -6.70 8.12 -1.88
CA ARG A 78 -7.71 7.79 -0.88
C ARG A 78 -7.34 6.49 -0.17
N LYS A 79 -7.85 6.33 1.04
CA LYS A 79 -7.80 5.03 1.73
C LYS A 79 -9.13 4.75 2.44
N ASN A 80 -9.48 3.49 2.49
CA ASN A 80 -10.62 2.96 3.23
C ASN A 80 -10.09 2.05 4.33
N VAL A 81 -10.52 2.29 5.57
CA VAL A 81 -10.04 1.52 6.72
C VAL A 81 -11.15 0.56 7.16
N PHE A 82 -10.80 -0.69 7.34
CA PHE A 82 -11.66 -1.76 7.79
C PHE A 82 -11.07 -2.41 9.03
N VAL A 83 -11.93 -2.86 9.93
CA VAL A 83 -11.55 -3.83 10.96
C VAL A 83 -11.87 -5.20 10.40
N LEU A 84 -10.84 -6.05 10.35
CA LEU A 84 -10.95 -7.43 9.89
C LEU A 84 -11.30 -8.33 11.08
N ASN A 85 -12.48 -8.94 11.02
CA ASN A 85 -12.85 -10.03 11.90
C ASN A 85 -12.61 -11.34 11.14
N GLN A 86 -11.53 -12.04 11.47
CA GLN A 86 -11.30 -13.37 10.93
C GLN A 86 -12.03 -14.41 11.80
N LYS A 87 -12.94 -15.17 11.18
CA LYS A 87 -13.52 -16.39 11.77
C LYS A 87 -13.23 -17.54 10.81
N ASN A 88 -12.30 -18.42 11.21
CA ASN A 88 -11.78 -19.51 10.38
C ASN A 88 -11.15 -18.97 9.07
N ASP A 89 -11.58 -19.50 7.92
CA ASP A 89 -11.15 -19.08 6.58
C ASP A 89 -11.99 -17.92 6.00
N ASN A 90 -13.01 -17.46 6.74
CA ASN A 90 -13.86 -16.36 6.30
C ASN A 90 -13.40 -15.04 6.93
N PHE A 91 -13.33 -14.01 6.08
CA PHE A 91 -12.95 -12.65 6.44
C PHE A 91 -14.19 -11.76 6.41
N ASP A 92 -14.53 -11.15 7.55
CA ASP A 92 -15.60 -10.16 7.63
C ASP A 92 -14.98 -8.77 7.81
N PHE A 93 -15.40 -7.82 6.97
CA PHE A 93 -14.82 -6.48 6.87
C PHE A 93 -15.83 -5.45 7.35
N ARG A 94 -15.56 -4.86 8.51
CA ARG A 94 -16.40 -3.76 9.02
C ARG A 94 -15.73 -2.43 8.75
N TYR A 95 -16.42 -1.53 8.06
CA TYR A 95 -15.93 -0.18 7.82
C TYR A 95 -15.62 0.51 9.15
N SER A 96 -14.42 1.10 9.23
CA SER A 96 -13.99 1.87 10.40
C SER A 96 -14.27 3.35 10.16
N THR A 97 -14.95 3.99 11.10
CA THR A 97 -15.19 5.44 11.07
C THR A 97 -13.93 6.27 11.38
N LYS A 98 -12.81 5.62 11.71
CA LYS A 98 -11.51 6.28 11.93
C LYS A 98 -10.93 6.74 10.60
N ILE A 99 -11.42 7.87 10.10
CA ILE A 99 -10.77 8.63 9.02
C ILE A 99 -9.62 9.40 9.68
N ASN A 100 -8.40 8.88 9.55
CA ASN A 100 -7.23 9.69 9.85
C ASN A 100 -6.98 10.59 8.63
N ASN A 101 -7.10 11.90 8.82
CA ASN A 101 -6.58 12.87 7.86
C ASN A 101 -5.05 12.81 7.93
N TYR A 102 -4.38 12.57 6.80
CA TYR A 102 -2.93 12.40 6.74
C TYR A 102 -2.26 13.67 6.23
N SER A 103 -1.40 14.25 7.06
CA SER A 103 -0.37 15.19 6.64
C SER A 103 0.92 14.40 6.36
N GLY A 104 1.28 14.20 5.09
CA GLY A 104 2.59 13.64 4.76
C GLY A 104 3.63 14.72 4.52
N HIS A 105 4.88 14.38 4.80
CA HIS A 105 6.04 15.12 4.32
C HIS A 105 6.48 14.49 3.00
N SER A 106 6.87 15.31 2.02
CA SER A 106 7.39 14.78 0.76
C SER A 106 8.83 14.31 0.95
N HIS A 107 9.06 13.01 0.81
CA HIS A 107 10.41 12.44 0.72
C HIS A 107 10.86 12.30 -0.74
N TYR A 108 12.16 12.25 -0.95
CA TYR A 108 12.77 12.14 -2.28
C TYR A 108 13.67 10.92 -2.34
N TYR A 109 13.64 10.19 -3.45
CA TYR A 109 14.30 8.89 -3.57
C TYR A 109 15.36 8.88 -4.67
N SER A 110 16.40 8.09 -4.48
CA SER A 110 17.36 7.68 -5.51
C SER A 110 17.62 6.19 -5.40
N MET A 111 17.90 5.54 -6.51
CA MET A 111 18.22 4.12 -6.53
C MET A 111 19.51 3.92 -7.31
N ASN A 112 20.44 3.17 -6.73
CA ASN A 112 21.72 2.82 -7.33
C ASN A 112 21.75 1.31 -7.53
N ILE A 113 22.01 0.85 -8.74
CA ILE A 113 22.22 -0.59 -9.00
C ILE A 113 23.65 -0.92 -8.58
N LEU A 114 23.81 -1.85 -7.64
CA LEU A 114 25.12 -2.30 -7.18
C LEU A 114 25.61 -3.49 -8.02
N ASP A 115 24.71 -4.46 -8.26
CA ASP A 115 24.95 -5.64 -9.09
C ASP A 115 23.64 -6.30 -9.58
N ASN A 116 23.78 -7.48 -10.21
CA ASN A 116 22.64 -8.30 -10.65
C ASN A 116 21.90 -8.90 -9.46
N GLY A 117 20.90 -8.17 -8.98
CA GLY A 117 20.04 -8.62 -7.87
C GLY A 117 20.26 -7.87 -6.56
N THR A 118 21.12 -6.84 -6.55
CA THR A 118 21.28 -5.95 -5.40
C THR A 118 21.19 -4.48 -5.83
N VAL A 119 20.37 -3.70 -5.12
CA VAL A 119 20.32 -2.24 -5.29
C VAL A 119 20.36 -1.52 -3.96
N GLU A 120 20.80 -0.28 -4.00
CA GLU A 120 20.72 0.64 -2.88
C GLU A 120 19.60 1.65 -3.13
N LEU A 121 18.67 1.76 -2.18
CA LEU A 121 17.61 2.76 -2.16
C LEU A 121 17.95 3.85 -1.14
N LEU A 122 18.12 5.08 -1.61
CA LEU A 122 18.45 6.24 -0.80
C LEU A 122 17.24 7.16 -0.66
N GLN A 123 16.89 7.51 0.58
CA GLN A 123 15.84 8.47 0.90
C GLN A 123 16.44 9.79 1.41
N PHE A 124 15.92 10.90 0.90
CA PHE A 124 16.38 12.25 1.21
C PHE A 124 15.25 13.13 1.71
N ARG A 125 15.56 14.01 2.67
CA ARG A 125 14.63 15.01 3.20
C ARG A 125 14.28 16.11 2.19
N ASN A 126 15.18 16.36 1.23
CA ASN A 126 15.10 17.53 0.35
C ASN A 126 15.19 17.17 -1.13
N LYS A 127 14.53 17.98 -1.97
CA LYS A 127 14.49 17.78 -3.43
C LYS A 127 15.87 17.76 -4.09
N LYS A 128 16.82 18.52 -3.53
CA LYS A 128 18.21 18.57 -4.00
C LYS A 128 19.02 17.31 -3.66
N LYS A 129 18.46 16.36 -2.91
CA LYS A 129 19.08 15.08 -2.52
C LYS A 129 20.45 15.25 -1.81
N THR A 130 20.54 16.23 -0.91
CA THR A 130 21.80 16.50 -0.17
C THR A 130 21.73 16.10 1.30
N LYS A 131 20.53 15.88 1.85
CA LYS A 131 20.33 15.44 3.23
C LYS A 131 19.77 14.03 3.22
N LEU A 132 20.66 13.04 3.30
CA LEU A 132 20.30 11.63 3.41
C LEU A 132 19.58 11.38 4.75
N GLU A 133 18.42 10.75 4.69
CA GLU A 133 17.66 10.33 5.88
C GLU A 133 17.81 8.84 6.13
N GLU A 134 17.87 8.04 5.07
CA GLU A 134 17.89 6.58 5.15
C GLU A 134 18.57 6.00 3.91
N SER A 135 19.37 4.95 4.10
CA SER A 135 19.86 4.09 3.01
C SER A 135 19.38 2.65 3.23
N GLN A 136 18.98 1.97 2.17
CA GLN A 136 18.60 0.57 2.21
C GLN A 136 19.34 -0.22 1.14
N VAL A 137 20.04 -1.29 1.53
CA VAL A 137 20.57 -2.27 0.58
C VAL A 137 19.57 -3.40 0.44
N LEU A 138 19.04 -3.58 -0.78
CA LEU A 138 17.98 -4.51 -1.12
C LEU A 138 18.55 -5.66 -1.93
N THR A 139 18.23 -6.90 -1.56
CA THR A 139 18.54 -8.11 -2.34
C THR A 139 17.27 -8.71 -2.92
N PHE A 140 17.27 -9.01 -4.21
CA PHE A 140 16.09 -9.42 -4.97
C PHE A 140 16.14 -10.85 -5.50
N THR A 141 14.97 -11.34 -5.88
CA THR A 141 14.84 -12.41 -6.87
C THR A 141 13.78 -12.11 -7.90
N THR A 142 13.95 -12.69 -9.09
CA THR A 142 12.98 -12.61 -10.19
C THR A 142 11.77 -13.52 -9.95
N LEU A 143 10.61 -13.07 -10.39
CA LEU A 143 9.33 -13.78 -10.40
C LEU A 143 8.60 -13.54 -11.73
N GLU A 144 7.44 -14.17 -11.92
CA GLU A 144 6.61 -14.00 -13.12
C GLU A 144 5.66 -12.79 -13.05
N LYS A 145 5.48 -12.17 -11.87
CA LYS A 145 4.55 -11.05 -11.61
C LYS A 145 5.24 -9.89 -10.85
N PRO A 146 4.80 -8.63 -11.01
CA PRO A 146 5.47 -7.47 -10.44
C PRO A 146 5.14 -7.30 -8.94
N LEU A 147 6.07 -7.69 -8.07
CA LEU A 147 5.86 -7.65 -6.60
C LEU A 147 6.74 -6.61 -5.88
N PHE A 148 7.58 -5.87 -6.59
CA PHE A 148 8.47 -4.88 -5.98
C PHE A 148 7.71 -3.79 -5.23
N PHE A 149 6.62 -3.29 -5.83
CA PHE A 149 5.80 -2.27 -5.19
C PHE A 149 5.19 -2.76 -3.87
N ALA A 150 4.94 -4.06 -3.71
CA ALA A 150 4.44 -4.60 -2.45
C ALA A 150 5.45 -4.47 -1.30
N TYR A 151 6.76 -4.59 -1.59
CA TYR A 151 7.80 -4.25 -0.60
C TYR A 151 7.70 -2.78 -0.21
N ILE A 152 7.65 -1.89 -1.21
CA ILE A 152 7.57 -0.45 -0.97
C ILE A 152 6.33 -0.11 -0.13
N TYR A 153 5.17 -0.68 -0.45
CA TYR A 153 3.91 -0.53 0.30
C TYR A 153 3.96 -1.07 1.72
N ALA A 154 4.73 -2.14 1.97
CA ALA A 154 4.89 -2.69 3.31
C ALA A 154 5.74 -1.76 4.18
N ILE A 155 6.82 -1.20 3.62
CA ILE A 155 7.86 -0.55 4.41
C ILE A 155 7.63 0.96 4.55
N TYR A 156 7.31 1.63 3.45
CA TYR A 156 7.15 3.08 3.42
C TYR A 156 5.72 3.53 3.74
N ASN A 157 5.57 4.82 4.06
CA ASN A 157 4.26 5.40 4.19
C ASN A 157 3.59 5.49 2.82
N VAL A 158 2.28 5.27 2.76
CA VAL A 158 1.42 5.37 1.56
C VAL A 158 1.74 6.61 0.70
N GLN A 159 1.94 7.77 1.32
CA GLN A 159 2.18 9.01 0.57
C GLN A 159 3.56 9.08 -0.08
N ASP A 160 4.54 8.41 0.53
CA ASP A 160 5.90 8.35 0.01
C ASP A 160 5.92 7.57 -1.29
N VAL A 161 5.11 6.50 -1.36
CA VAL A 161 5.05 5.61 -2.52
C VAL A 161 4.42 6.26 -3.76
N MET A 162 3.49 7.20 -3.57
CA MET A 162 2.79 7.86 -4.68
C MET A 162 3.70 8.74 -5.57
N GLY A 163 4.90 9.07 -5.09
CA GLY A 163 5.88 9.89 -5.83
C GLY A 163 7.05 9.09 -6.40
N ILE A 164 7.16 7.79 -6.11
CA ILE A 164 8.35 7.02 -6.50
C ILE A 164 8.11 6.33 -7.83
N ASN A 165 8.70 6.88 -8.88
CA ASN A 165 8.78 6.23 -10.17
C ASN A 165 10.04 5.37 -10.20
N PHE A 166 9.93 4.12 -9.76
CA PHE A 166 10.98 3.14 -9.97
C PHE A 166 10.83 2.60 -11.39
N SER A 167 11.82 2.87 -12.23
CA SER A 167 11.89 2.34 -13.60
C SER A 167 12.33 0.87 -13.62
N TYR A 168 11.91 0.08 -12.62
CA TYR A 168 12.08 -1.36 -12.66
C TYR A 168 10.98 -1.93 -13.56
N SER A 169 11.39 -2.24 -14.79
CA SER A 169 10.58 -2.96 -15.78
C SER A 169 10.43 -4.45 -15.44
N GLU A 170 11.07 -4.93 -14.36
CA GLU A 170 11.20 -6.35 -14.07
C GLU A 170 10.39 -6.80 -12.85
N ASN A 171 9.88 -8.02 -12.96
CA ASN A 171 9.10 -8.72 -11.95
C ASN A 171 9.98 -9.19 -10.79
N ILE A 172 10.30 -8.30 -9.86
CA ILE A 172 11.19 -8.63 -8.73
C ILE A 172 10.45 -8.67 -7.40
N ILE A 173 10.96 -9.49 -6.48
CA ILE A 173 10.61 -9.48 -5.06
C ILE A 173 11.84 -9.20 -4.22
N VAL A 174 11.68 -8.40 -3.17
CA VAL A 174 12.75 -8.14 -2.19
C VAL A 174 12.80 -9.30 -1.21
N LYS A 175 13.90 -10.02 -1.15
CA LYS A 175 14.10 -11.09 -0.16
C LYS A 175 14.57 -10.55 1.17
N GLU A 176 15.50 -9.61 1.10
CA GLU A 176 16.15 -9.02 2.27
C GLU A 176 16.42 -7.55 2.00
N ALA A 177 16.29 -6.74 3.04
CA ALA A 177 16.79 -5.38 3.05
C ALA A 177 17.49 -5.06 4.37
N ASN A 178 18.65 -4.41 4.29
CA ASN A 178 19.35 -3.85 5.44
C ASN A 178 19.21 -2.33 5.37
N VAL A 179 18.65 -1.73 6.42
CA VAL A 179 18.26 -0.33 6.50
C VAL A 179 19.15 0.38 7.51
N ASP A 180 19.84 1.41 7.06
CA ASP A 180 20.63 2.32 7.87
C ASP A 180 19.94 3.67 7.95
N CYS A 181 19.45 4.02 9.13
CA CYS A 181 18.85 5.31 9.39
C CYS A 181 19.95 6.35 9.65
N GLY A 182 19.79 7.58 9.16
CA GLY A 182 20.76 8.68 9.33
C GLY A 182 21.01 9.10 10.80
N ASN A 183 20.29 8.52 11.76
CA ASN A 183 20.51 8.67 13.20
C ASN A 183 21.38 7.54 13.82
N GLY A 184 21.91 6.63 13.00
CA GLY A 184 22.76 5.50 13.42
C GLY A 184 22.01 4.22 13.80
N SER A 185 20.67 4.21 13.77
CA SER A 185 19.91 2.97 14.01
C SER A 185 19.86 2.10 12.77
N THR A 186 19.89 0.78 12.94
CA THR A 186 19.75 -0.16 11.83
C THR A 186 18.50 -1.03 11.97
N ALA A 187 17.96 -1.49 10.84
CA ALA A 187 16.89 -2.48 10.80
C ALA A 187 17.14 -3.48 9.68
N LYS A 188 16.77 -4.74 9.93
CA LYS A 188 16.76 -5.80 8.93
C LYS A 188 15.33 -6.15 8.58
N ILE A 189 15.03 -6.17 7.29
CA ILE A 189 13.72 -6.54 6.74
C ILE A 189 13.90 -7.84 5.98
N THR A 190 13.04 -8.81 6.21
CA THR A 190 13.14 -10.13 5.59
C THR A 190 11.79 -10.59 5.09
N LEU A 191 11.75 -11.10 3.86
CA LEU A 191 10.59 -11.75 3.28
C LEU A 191 10.27 -13.01 4.10
N LYS A 192 9.04 -13.08 4.61
CA LYS A 192 8.56 -14.22 5.39
C LYS A 192 7.83 -15.23 4.50
N GLU A 193 6.93 -14.73 3.66
CA GLU A 193 6.11 -15.58 2.78
C GLU A 193 5.55 -14.80 1.58
N VAL A 194 5.27 -15.56 0.52
CA VAL A 194 4.46 -15.14 -0.62
C VAL A 194 3.38 -16.19 -0.80
N LYS A 195 2.12 -15.79 -0.64
CA LYS A 195 0.97 -16.69 -0.74
C LYS A 195 0.04 -16.24 -1.86
N LYS A 196 -0.25 -17.14 -2.81
CA LYS A 196 -1.36 -16.94 -3.74
C LYS A 196 -2.67 -17.01 -2.98
N ILE A 197 -3.54 -16.04 -3.21
CA ILE A 197 -4.86 -15.96 -2.60
C ILE A 197 -5.90 -15.70 -3.68
N ASN A 198 -7.18 -15.83 -3.32
CA ASN A 198 -8.29 -15.38 -4.14
C ASN A 198 -9.26 -14.64 -3.21
N LEU A 199 -9.00 -13.35 -3.01
CA LEU A 199 -9.81 -12.50 -2.16
C LEU A 199 -10.53 -11.46 -3.01
N LYS A 200 -11.84 -11.37 -2.83
CA LYS A 200 -12.72 -10.40 -3.49
C LYS A 200 -13.54 -9.67 -2.45
N LEU A 201 -13.52 -8.34 -2.48
CA LEU A 201 -14.22 -7.44 -1.55
C LEU A 201 -15.13 -6.49 -2.30
#